data_AF-A0A261GTH1-F1
#
_entry.id   AF-A0A261GTH1-F1
#
_cell.length_a   1.000
_cell.length_b   1.000
_cell.length_c   1.000
_cell.angle_alpha   90.00
_cell.angle_beta   90.00
_cell.angle_gamma   90.00
#
_symmetry.space_group_name_H-M   'P 1'
#
loop_
_entity.id
_entity.type
_entity.pdbx_description
1 polymer ?
#
loop_
_entity_poly.entity_id
_entity_poly.type
_entity_poly.pdbx_seq_one_letter_code
_entity_poly.pdbx_strand_id
1 'polypeptide(L)'
;MTLNDGSQTREGPDINTLHHRLTEYPKEWLASPLPAYFIAVVHDAVFEHCTEVSASDLDPFRRPYQQCEWYRMSLLMAYFLADESFDAYQFPLNLLLRLFEETAKELTQAGSNNVYISDVDRREEFIRVVLSSLKLRPKGETGVQAEDRLQAVSSQERLKVLKASQAAEERAREIREALARQKAKEAADKMARE
;
A
#
# COMPACT_ATOMS: atom_id res chain seq x y z
N MET A 1 -28.93 8.75 9.18
CA MET A 1 -28.51 7.49 8.52
C MET A 1 -27.57 7.88 7.40
N THR A 2 -26.29 7.98 7.71
CA THR A 2 -25.22 8.39 6.78
C THR A 2 -24.32 7.17 6.62
N LEU A 3 -24.63 6.33 5.64
CA LEU A 3 -23.78 5.23 5.20
C LEU A 3 -23.10 5.70 3.91
N ASN A 4 -21.92 6.29 4.04
CA ASN A 4 -20.83 6.19 3.05
C ASN A 4 -19.65 7.05 3.51
N ASP A 5 -18.65 6.41 4.10
CA ASP A 5 -17.26 6.83 3.91
C ASP A 5 -16.47 5.59 3.51
N GLY A 6 -16.79 5.06 2.33
CA GLY A 6 -15.86 4.20 1.63
C GLY A 6 -14.73 5.08 1.14
N SER A 7 -13.65 5.14 1.91
CA SER A 7 -12.29 5.57 1.54
C SER A 7 -12.19 6.04 0.08
N GLN A 8 -12.53 7.30 -0.20
CA GLN A 8 -12.50 7.81 -1.57
C GLN A 8 -11.05 7.85 -2.06
N THR A 9 -10.68 6.89 -2.90
CA THR A 9 -9.44 6.98 -3.68
C THR A 9 -9.57 8.14 -4.66
N ARG A 10 -8.46 8.72 -5.09
CA ARG A 10 -8.42 9.73 -6.15
C ARG A 10 -7.95 9.09 -7.45
N GLU A 11 -8.33 9.67 -8.58
CA GLU A 11 -7.81 9.22 -9.87
C GLU A 11 -6.32 9.57 -9.99
N GLY A 12 -5.52 8.56 -10.34
CA GLY A 12 -4.07 8.61 -10.53
C GLY A 12 -3.67 8.60 -12.01
N PRO A 13 -2.40 8.31 -12.31
CA PRO A 13 -1.90 8.20 -13.67
C PRO A 13 -2.53 7.08 -14.52
N ASP A 14 -2.31 7.15 -15.83
CA ASP A 14 -2.67 6.09 -16.77
C ASP A 14 -1.80 4.84 -16.55
N ILE A 15 -2.44 3.67 -16.46
CA ILE A 15 -1.73 2.43 -16.14
C ILE A 15 -0.71 2.05 -17.22
N ASN A 16 -0.95 2.39 -18.49
CA ASN A 16 -0.02 2.06 -19.57
C ASN A 16 1.26 2.90 -19.50
N THR A 17 1.13 4.18 -19.14
CA THR A 17 2.29 5.04 -18.84
C THR A 17 3.13 4.43 -17.74
N LEU A 18 2.48 3.97 -16.67
CA LEU A 18 3.14 3.35 -15.52
C LEU A 18 3.79 2.00 -15.86
N HIS A 19 3.16 1.20 -16.73
CA HIS A 19 3.77 -0.03 -17.25
C HIS A 19 5.04 0.29 -18.06
N HIS A 20 4.97 1.26 -18.95
CA HIS A 20 6.11 1.69 -19.76
C HIS A 20 7.24 2.22 -18.87
N ARG A 21 6.93 3.07 -17.90
CA ARG A 21 7.90 3.57 -16.91
C ARG A 21 8.71 2.44 -16.30
N LEU A 22 8.04 1.39 -15.82
CA LEU A 22 8.72 0.24 -15.19
C LEU A 22 9.55 -0.61 -16.16
N THR A 23 9.25 -0.61 -17.46
CA THR A 23 10.12 -1.27 -18.47
C THR A 23 11.44 -0.56 -18.67
N GLU A 24 11.49 0.74 -18.36
CA GLU A 24 12.68 1.59 -18.51
C GLU A 24 13.53 1.66 -17.23
N TYR A 25 13.16 0.91 -16.19
CA TYR A 25 13.91 0.89 -14.94
C TYR A 25 15.40 0.56 -15.19
N PRO A 26 16.34 1.38 -14.69
CA PRO A 26 17.77 1.21 -14.94
C PRO A 26 18.26 -0.18 -14.49
N LYS A 27 18.77 -0.97 -15.44
CA LYS A 27 19.19 -2.36 -15.18
C LYS A 27 20.40 -2.42 -14.25
N GLU A 28 21.25 -1.40 -14.25
CA GLU A 28 22.37 -1.24 -13.32
C GLU A 28 21.91 -1.20 -11.85
N TRP A 29 20.70 -0.73 -11.58
CA TRP A 29 20.15 -0.69 -10.22
C TRP A 29 19.63 -2.05 -9.74
N LEU A 30 19.58 -3.06 -10.61
CA LEU A 30 19.32 -4.45 -10.23
C LEU A 30 20.58 -5.12 -9.64
N ALA A 31 21.77 -4.65 -10.01
CA ALA A 31 23.03 -5.21 -9.54
C ALA A 31 23.31 -4.83 -8.07
N SER A 32 24.17 -5.62 -7.42
CA SER A 32 24.68 -5.35 -6.07
C SER A 32 26.10 -4.79 -6.12
N PRO A 33 26.46 -3.82 -5.26
CA PRO A 33 25.65 -3.17 -4.20
C PRO A 33 24.62 -2.16 -4.74
N LEU A 34 23.76 -1.62 -3.86
CA LEU A 34 22.92 -0.46 -4.20
C LEU A 34 23.79 0.75 -4.59
N PRO A 35 23.26 1.68 -5.41
CA PRO A 35 23.98 2.91 -5.73
C PRO A 35 24.29 3.73 -4.48
N ALA A 36 25.47 4.34 -4.43
CA ALA A 36 25.90 5.16 -3.28
C ALA A 36 24.97 6.36 -3.02
N TYR A 37 24.23 6.81 -4.05
CA TYR A 37 23.26 7.90 -4.00
C TYR A 37 21.82 7.43 -3.68
N PHE A 38 21.60 6.18 -3.28
CA PHE A 38 20.27 5.64 -2.98
C PHE A 38 19.44 6.54 -2.04
N ILE A 39 20.04 6.98 -0.92
CA ILE A 39 19.34 7.80 0.07
C ILE A 39 18.91 9.14 -0.55
N ALA A 40 19.75 9.73 -1.41
CA ALA A 40 19.42 10.97 -2.11
C ALA A 40 18.23 10.77 -3.05
N VAL A 41 18.19 9.67 -3.81
CA VAL A 41 17.07 9.37 -4.72
C VAL A 41 15.75 9.18 -3.96
N VAL A 42 15.77 8.48 -2.81
CA VAL A 42 14.57 8.33 -1.98
C VAL A 42 14.17 9.67 -1.37
N HIS A 43 15.14 10.48 -0.91
CA HIS A 43 14.87 11.82 -0.42
C HIS A 43 14.19 12.68 -1.48
N ASP A 44 14.73 12.73 -2.68
CA ASP A 44 14.23 13.58 -3.76
C ASP A 44 12.81 13.15 -4.17
N ALA A 45 12.55 11.84 -4.24
CA ALA A 45 11.20 11.35 -4.50
C ALA A 45 10.20 11.69 -3.38
N VAL A 46 10.63 11.76 -2.11
CA VAL A 46 9.75 12.23 -1.03
C VAL A 46 9.55 13.75 -1.10
N PHE A 47 10.62 14.50 -1.38
CA PHE A 47 10.61 15.96 -1.44
C PHE A 47 9.74 16.47 -2.59
N GLU A 48 9.78 15.83 -3.75
CA GLU A 48 9.00 16.22 -4.93
C GLU A 48 7.48 16.09 -4.70
N HIS A 49 7.09 15.10 -3.90
CA HIS A 49 5.69 14.75 -3.66
C HIS A 49 5.16 15.15 -2.28
N CYS A 50 5.93 15.92 -1.51
CA CYS A 50 5.54 16.40 -0.19
C CYS A 50 5.93 17.87 0.03
N THR A 51 5.01 18.66 0.59
CA THR A 51 5.24 20.09 0.83
C THR A 51 6.18 20.39 1.97
N GLU A 52 6.36 19.46 2.92
CA GLU A 52 7.22 19.63 4.09
C GLU A 52 7.96 18.32 4.40
N VAL A 53 9.27 18.31 4.16
CA VAL A 53 10.17 17.20 4.55
C VAL A 53 11.45 17.76 5.17
N SER A 54 11.88 17.15 6.27
CA SER A 54 13.16 17.43 6.91
C SER A 54 14.11 16.25 6.78
N ALA A 55 15.42 16.51 6.91
CA ALA A 55 16.44 15.47 6.81
C ALA A 55 16.35 14.39 7.91
N SER A 56 15.72 14.69 9.05
CA SER A 56 15.48 13.74 10.15
C SER A 56 14.31 12.80 9.88
N ASP A 57 13.36 13.18 9.03
CA ASP A 57 12.22 12.32 8.69
C ASP A 57 12.65 11.05 7.93
N LEU A 58 13.84 11.08 7.31
CA LEU A 58 14.42 9.97 6.56
C LEU A 58 15.40 9.10 7.36
N ASP A 59 15.50 9.30 8.68
CA ASP A 59 16.31 8.45 9.56
C ASP A 59 16.04 6.93 9.40
N PRO A 60 14.81 6.45 9.11
CA PRO A 60 14.57 5.03 8.81
C PRO A 60 15.39 4.47 7.64
N PHE A 61 15.80 5.31 6.69
CA PHE A 61 16.59 4.93 5.51
C PHE A 61 18.11 5.04 5.71
N ARG A 62 18.57 5.43 6.90
CA ARG A 62 20.00 5.53 7.24
C ARG A 62 20.59 4.24 7.81
N ARG A 63 19.83 3.14 7.86
CA ARG A 63 20.32 1.85 8.39
C ARG A 63 21.31 1.21 7.40
N PRO A 64 22.26 0.38 7.87
CA PRO A 64 23.17 -0.32 6.98
C PRO A 64 22.43 -1.14 5.92
N TYR A 65 22.75 -0.93 4.64
CA TYR A 65 22.06 -1.55 3.49
C TYR A 65 21.95 -3.07 3.59
N GLN A 66 22.96 -3.74 4.18
CA GLN A 66 23.00 -5.19 4.34
C GLN A 66 21.88 -5.73 5.25
N GLN A 67 21.20 -4.87 6.00
CA GLN A 67 20.14 -5.22 6.95
C GLN A 67 18.74 -4.89 6.42
N CYS A 68 18.63 -4.34 5.20
CA CYS A 68 17.39 -3.78 4.69
C CYS A 68 17.14 -4.23 3.24
N GLU A 69 16.71 -5.49 3.08
CA GLU A 69 16.43 -6.11 1.78
C GLU A 69 15.41 -5.32 0.93
N TRP A 70 14.51 -4.58 1.58
CA TRP A 70 13.47 -3.79 0.92
C TRP A 70 13.97 -2.49 0.29
N TYR A 71 15.19 -2.04 0.57
CA TYR A 71 15.72 -0.80 -0.01
C TYR A 71 15.76 -0.82 -1.54
N ARG A 72 15.98 -2.01 -2.14
CA ARG A 72 15.86 -2.15 -3.60
C ARG A 72 14.45 -1.86 -4.09
N MET A 73 13.44 -2.33 -3.37
CA MET A 73 12.05 -2.05 -3.69
C MET A 73 11.73 -0.56 -3.51
N SER A 74 12.27 0.08 -2.46
CA SER A 74 12.16 1.53 -2.26
C SER A 74 12.79 2.31 -3.44
N LEU A 75 13.91 1.85 -4.00
CA LEU A 75 14.53 2.48 -5.18
C LEU A 75 13.63 2.36 -6.43
N LEU A 76 13.01 1.19 -6.63
CA LEU A 76 12.03 1.00 -7.71
C LEU A 76 10.82 1.93 -7.55
N MET A 77 10.32 2.09 -6.32
CA MET A 77 9.23 3.02 -6.01
C MET A 77 9.65 4.48 -6.24
N ALA A 78 10.87 4.87 -5.87
CA ALA A 78 11.37 6.23 -6.06
C ALA A 78 11.45 6.55 -7.56
N TYR A 79 12.01 5.62 -8.34
CA TYR A 79 12.03 5.73 -9.81
C TYR A 79 10.62 5.81 -10.41
N PHE A 80 9.70 4.99 -9.91
CA PHE A 80 8.31 4.96 -10.35
C PHE A 80 7.59 6.29 -10.09
N LEU A 81 7.80 6.90 -8.92
CA LEU A 81 7.20 8.18 -8.55
C LEU A 81 7.86 9.39 -9.22
N ALA A 82 9.10 9.25 -9.70
CA ALA A 82 9.78 10.29 -10.48
C ALA A 82 9.31 10.37 -11.95
N ASP A 83 8.16 9.78 -12.29
CA ASP A 83 7.50 9.95 -13.58
C ASP A 83 6.63 11.20 -13.54
N GLU A 84 6.67 12.01 -14.60
CA GLU A 84 5.95 13.30 -14.70
C GLU A 84 4.44 13.18 -14.50
N SER A 85 3.87 11.98 -14.70
CA SER A 85 2.46 11.74 -14.42
C SER A 85 2.09 11.89 -12.94
N PHE A 86 3.07 11.90 -12.03
CA PHE A 86 2.87 12.17 -10.61
C PHE A 86 2.99 13.65 -10.20
N ASP A 87 3.42 14.57 -11.07
CA ASP A 87 3.68 15.98 -10.72
C ASP A 87 2.47 16.72 -10.14
N ALA A 88 1.26 16.29 -10.55
CA ALA A 88 0.01 16.88 -10.07
C ALA A 88 -0.40 16.43 -8.66
N TYR A 89 0.37 15.53 -8.03
CA TYR A 89 0.00 14.90 -6.77
C TYR A 89 0.92 15.34 -5.64
N GLN A 90 0.31 15.52 -4.48
CA GLN A 90 1.01 15.76 -3.22
C GLN A 90 0.42 14.81 -2.18
N PHE A 91 1.29 14.27 -1.33
CA PHE A 91 0.93 13.29 -0.31
C PHE A 91 1.42 13.72 1.06
N PRO A 92 0.68 13.34 2.13
CA PRO A 92 1.18 13.44 3.49
C PRO A 92 2.49 12.64 3.65
N LEU A 93 3.48 13.23 4.33
CA LEU A 93 4.78 12.61 4.56
C LEU A 93 4.68 11.18 5.12
N ASN A 94 3.81 10.96 6.11
CA ASN A 94 3.59 9.66 6.72
C ASN A 94 3.01 8.60 5.76
N LEU A 95 2.39 9.02 4.66
CA LEU A 95 1.93 8.11 3.61
C LEU A 95 3.10 7.66 2.74
N LEU A 96 3.98 8.60 2.37
CA LEU A 96 5.20 8.32 1.61
C LEU A 96 6.18 7.44 2.40
N LEU A 97 6.41 7.75 3.68
CA LEU A 97 7.28 6.94 4.53
C LEU A 97 6.78 5.49 4.65
N ARG A 98 5.46 5.30 4.81
CA ARG A 98 4.86 3.95 4.81
C ARG A 98 5.00 3.25 3.47
N LEU A 99 4.84 3.96 2.36
CA LEU A 99 5.07 3.38 1.02
C LEU A 99 6.52 2.87 0.90
N PHE A 100 7.50 3.73 1.19
CA PHE A 100 8.91 3.41 1.02
C PHE A 100 9.45 2.39 2.04
N GLU A 101 8.75 2.14 3.15
CA GLU A 101 9.14 1.14 4.14
C GLU A 101 8.21 -0.08 4.18
N GLU A 102 6.95 0.09 4.54
CA GLU A 102 6.00 -1.01 4.77
C GLU A 102 5.61 -1.68 3.45
N THR A 103 5.11 -0.90 2.48
CA THR A 103 4.73 -1.44 1.16
C THR A 103 5.95 -2.02 0.44
N ALA A 104 7.12 -1.39 0.58
CA ALA A 104 8.37 -1.90 0.04
C ALA A 104 8.74 -3.28 0.62
N LYS A 105 8.59 -3.48 1.94
CA LYS A 105 8.81 -4.78 2.59
C LYS A 105 7.84 -5.84 2.08
N GLU A 106 6.57 -5.50 1.98
CA GLU A 106 5.53 -6.43 1.48
C GLU A 106 5.84 -6.91 0.06
N LEU A 107 6.13 -5.99 -0.86
CA LEU A 107 6.46 -6.34 -2.24
C LEU A 107 7.78 -7.11 -2.34
N THR A 108 8.78 -6.76 -1.51
CA THR A 108 10.05 -7.51 -1.46
C THR A 108 9.84 -8.97 -1.03
N GLN A 109 8.90 -9.23 -0.12
CA GLN A 109 8.55 -10.60 0.29
C GLN A 109 7.82 -11.38 -0.81
N ALA A 110 7.10 -10.69 -1.71
CA ALA A 110 6.42 -11.32 -2.83
C ALA A 110 7.33 -11.57 -4.04
N GLY A 111 8.35 -10.74 -4.25
CA GLY A 111 9.28 -10.91 -5.36
C GLY A 111 10.41 -9.88 -5.38
N SER A 112 11.43 -10.17 -6.20
CA SER A 112 12.51 -9.22 -6.46
C SER A 112 12.10 -8.19 -7.53
N ASN A 113 12.76 -7.03 -7.57
CA ASN A 113 12.53 -6.00 -8.58
C ASN A 113 12.55 -6.56 -10.01
N ASN A 114 13.43 -7.53 -10.29
CA ASN A 114 13.55 -8.12 -11.63
C ASN A 114 12.25 -8.78 -12.11
N VAL A 115 11.50 -9.39 -11.18
CA VAL A 115 10.19 -9.99 -11.48
C VAL A 115 9.20 -8.89 -11.85
N TYR A 116 9.14 -7.82 -11.07
CA TYR A 116 8.20 -6.70 -11.28
C TYR A 116 8.45 -5.90 -12.55
N ILE A 117 9.68 -5.89 -13.09
CA ILE A 117 9.99 -5.19 -14.36
C ILE A 117 9.96 -6.12 -15.59
N SER A 118 9.98 -7.44 -15.40
CA SER A 118 10.04 -8.38 -16.52
C SER A 118 8.69 -9.01 -16.82
N ASP A 119 7.94 -9.37 -15.78
CA ASP A 119 6.64 -10.04 -15.87
C ASP A 119 5.51 -9.00 -15.90
N VAL A 120 4.58 -9.13 -16.85
CA VAL A 120 3.49 -8.16 -17.06
C VAL A 120 2.48 -8.17 -15.91
N ASP A 121 2.10 -9.35 -15.43
CA ASP A 121 1.10 -9.50 -14.37
C ASP A 121 1.66 -9.00 -13.04
N ARG A 122 2.93 -9.31 -12.76
CA ARG A 122 3.63 -8.82 -11.57
C ARG A 122 3.81 -7.32 -11.60
N ARG A 123 4.14 -6.76 -12.77
CA ARG A 123 4.21 -5.31 -12.94
C ARG A 123 2.87 -4.64 -12.66
N GLU A 124 1.77 -5.20 -13.15
CA GLU A 124 0.43 -4.68 -12.85
C GLU A 124 0.13 -4.76 -11.34
N GLU A 125 0.49 -5.86 -10.68
CA GLU A 125 0.39 -6.00 -9.22
C GLU A 125 1.16 -4.87 -8.52
N PHE A 126 2.42 -4.62 -8.88
CA PHE A 126 3.22 -3.53 -8.31
C PHE A 126 2.53 -2.18 -8.49
N ILE A 127 2.10 -1.84 -9.71
CA ILE A 127 1.47 -0.56 -10.02
C ILE A 127 0.24 -0.36 -9.15
N ARG A 128 -0.65 -1.36 -9.10
CA ARG A 128 -1.90 -1.26 -8.34
C ARG A 128 -1.65 -1.19 -6.84
N VAL A 129 -0.69 -1.94 -6.30
CA VAL A 129 -0.33 -1.89 -4.87
C VAL A 129 0.24 -0.52 -4.48
N VAL A 130 1.13 0.04 -5.28
CA VAL A 130 1.72 1.37 -5.03
C VAL A 130 0.66 2.47 -5.12
N LEU A 131 -0.17 2.47 -6.17
CA LEU A 131 -1.26 3.44 -6.30
C LEU A 131 -2.24 3.34 -5.14
N SER A 132 -2.66 2.13 -4.76
CA SER A 132 -3.58 1.91 -3.64
C SER A 132 -3.00 2.39 -2.31
N SER A 133 -1.70 2.16 -2.08
CA SER A 133 -0.97 2.66 -0.91
C SER A 133 -0.97 4.19 -0.85
N LEU A 134 -0.95 4.86 -2.00
CA LEU A 134 -1.06 6.33 -2.14
C LEU A 134 -2.50 6.86 -2.19
N LYS A 135 -3.49 5.99 -1.99
CA LYS A 135 -4.92 6.31 -2.12
C LYS A 135 -5.29 6.80 -3.52
N LEU A 136 -4.60 6.28 -4.52
CA LEU A 136 -4.87 6.48 -5.94
C LEU A 136 -5.44 5.22 -6.57
N ARG A 137 -6.09 5.41 -7.72
CA ARG A 137 -6.48 4.33 -8.64
C ARG A 137 -6.04 4.69 -10.06
N PRO A 138 -5.86 3.73 -10.97
CA PRO A 138 -5.56 4.04 -12.36
C PRO A 138 -6.58 4.99 -13.00
N LYS A 139 -6.11 5.82 -13.93
CA LYS A 139 -6.97 6.71 -14.72
C LYS A 139 -8.08 5.95 -15.43
N GLY A 140 -9.31 6.48 -15.36
CA GLY A 140 -10.48 5.89 -16.01
C GLY A 140 -11.13 4.74 -15.25
N GLU A 141 -10.56 4.27 -14.14
CA GLU A 141 -11.18 3.26 -13.29
C GLU A 141 -12.05 3.91 -12.22
N THR A 142 -13.16 3.25 -11.86
CA THR A 142 -13.90 3.54 -10.62
C THR A 142 -13.21 2.93 -9.41
N GLY A 143 -13.54 3.38 -8.19
CA GLY A 143 -12.98 2.80 -6.96
C GLY A 143 -13.23 1.29 -6.85
N VAL A 144 -14.44 0.83 -7.19
CA VAL A 144 -14.82 -0.59 -7.16
C VAL A 144 -14.02 -1.39 -8.19
N GLN A 145 -13.90 -0.90 -9.43
CA GLN A 145 -13.12 -1.59 -10.46
C GLN A 145 -11.64 -1.72 -10.05
N ALA A 146 -11.06 -0.68 -9.47
CA ALA A 146 -9.67 -0.70 -9.03
C ALA A 146 -9.43 -1.69 -7.88
N GLU A 147 -10.37 -1.76 -6.93
CA GLU A 147 -10.32 -2.72 -5.81
C GLU A 147 -10.47 -4.16 -6.30
N ASP A 148 -11.47 -4.44 -7.15
CA ASP A 148 -11.70 -5.77 -7.72
C ASP A 148 -10.47 -6.25 -8.50
N ARG A 149 -9.86 -5.36 -9.29
CA ARG A 149 -8.63 -5.68 -10.05
C ARG A 149 -7.45 -5.93 -9.14
N LEU A 150 -7.25 -5.10 -8.10
CA LEU A 150 -6.18 -5.30 -7.12
C LEU A 150 -6.32 -6.64 -6.40
N GLN A 151 -7.54 -7.04 -6.01
CA GLN A 151 -7.80 -8.35 -5.42
C GLN A 151 -7.57 -9.50 -6.41
N ALA A 152 -7.83 -9.29 -7.70
CA ALA A 152 -7.58 -10.31 -8.72
C ALA A 152 -6.07 -10.55 -8.92
N VAL A 153 -5.26 -9.49 -8.93
CA VAL A 153 -3.81 -9.59 -9.24
C VAL A 153 -2.93 -9.78 -8.02
N SER A 154 -3.32 -9.26 -6.85
CA SER A 154 -2.49 -9.36 -5.63
C SER A 154 -2.95 -10.47 -4.70
N SER A 155 -2.13 -11.51 -4.61
CA SER A 155 -2.34 -12.59 -3.63
C SER A 155 -2.22 -12.11 -2.19
N GLN A 156 -1.38 -11.08 -1.94
CA GLN A 156 -1.25 -10.46 -0.62
C GLN A 156 -2.51 -9.71 -0.23
N GLU A 157 -3.10 -8.95 -1.15
CA GLU A 157 -4.35 -8.24 -0.87
C GLU A 157 -5.51 -9.21 -0.63
N ARG A 158 -5.61 -10.31 -1.41
CA ARG A 158 -6.56 -11.39 -1.12
C ARG A 158 -6.42 -11.91 0.30
N LEU A 159 -5.19 -12.12 0.77
CA LEU A 159 -4.93 -12.60 2.12
C LEU A 159 -5.32 -11.56 3.19
N LYS A 160 -5.07 -10.26 2.94
CA LYS A 160 -5.48 -9.17 3.83
C LYS A 160 -7.00 -9.09 3.95
N VAL A 161 -7.72 -9.16 2.83
CA VAL A 161 -9.19 -9.17 2.79
C VAL A 161 -9.76 -10.37 3.55
N LEU A 162 -9.18 -11.56 3.37
CA LEU A 162 -9.59 -12.76 4.12
C LEU A 162 -9.39 -12.58 5.64
N LYS A 163 -8.23 -12.06 6.06
CA LYS A 163 -7.95 -11.79 7.49
C LYS A 163 -8.88 -10.74 8.07
N ALA A 164 -9.14 -9.66 7.34
CA ALA A 164 -10.07 -8.61 7.76
C ALA A 164 -11.50 -9.16 7.88
N SER A 165 -11.91 -10.04 6.96
CA SER A 165 -13.23 -10.69 7.00
C SER A 165 -13.37 -11.61 8.21
N GLN A 166 -12.35 -12.42 8.51
CA GLN A 166 -12.30 -13.27 9.71
C GLN A 166 -12.39 -12.44 11.00
N ALA A 167 -11.63 -11.34 11.09
CA ALA A 167 -11.66 -10.45 12.25
C ALA A 167 -13.03 -9.75 12.41
N ALA A 168 -13.69 -9.38 11.32
CA ALA A 168 -15.03 -8.80 11.36
C ALA A 168 -16.09 -9.82 11.79
N GLU A 169 -16.00 -11.07 11.31
CA GLU A 169 -16.89 -12.16 11.71
C GLU A 169 -16.75 -12.49 13.20
N GLU A 170 -15.52 -12.55 13.71
CA GLU A 170 -15.24 -12.81 15.12
C GLU A 170 -15.83 -11.72 16.02
N ARG A 171 -15.62 -10.44 15.69
CA ARG A 171 -16.25 -9.31 16.39
C ARG A 171 -17.77 -9.37 16.35
N ALA A 172 -18.35 -9.72 15.19
CA ALA A 172 -19.80 -9.86 15.05
C ALA A 172 -20.37 -11.04 15.86
N ARG A 173 -19.59 -12.10 16.08
CA ARG A 173 -19.96 -13.22 16.96
C ARG A 173 -19.93 -12.76 18.42
N GLU A 174 -18.86 -12.11 18.86
CA GLU A 174 -18.75 -11.60 20.25
C GLU A 174 -19.89 -10.66 20.63
N ILE A 175 -20.26 -9.73 19.73
CA ILE A 175 -21.38 -8.82 19.94
C ILE A 175 -22.70 -9.60 20.08
N ARG A 176 -22.94 -10.60 19.22
CA ARG A 176 -24.15 -11.45 19.30
C ARG A 176 -24.22 -12.23 20.61
N GLU A 177 -23.11 -12.79 21.05
CA GLU A 177 -23.03 -13.52 22.32
C GLU A 177 -23.25 -12.61 23.52
N ALA A 178 -22.66 -11.41 23.53
CA ALA A 178 -22.86 -10.43 24.59
C ALA A 178 -24.33 -9.98 24.69
N LEU A 179 -24.96 -9.69 23.55
CA LEU A 179 -26.38 -9.34 23.49
C LEU A 179 -27.30 -10.49 23.95
N ALA A 180 -26.97 -11.74 23.59
CA ALA A 180 -27.72 -12.90 24.04
C ALA A 180 -27.61 -13.13 25.55
N ARG A 181 -26.40 -13.01 26.13
CA ARG A 181 -26.17 -13.10 27.58
C ARG A 181 -26.91 -12.01 28.34
N GLN A 182 -26.89 -10.78 27.82
CA GLN A 182 -27.62 -9.67 28.43
C GLN A 182 -29.13 -9.93 28.44
N LYS A 183 -29.71 -10.34 27.31
CA LYS A 183 -31.15 -10.68 27.24
C LYS A 183 -31.53 -11.82 28.18
N ALA A 184 -30.70 -12.85 28.29
CA ALA A 184 -30.94 -13.96 29.21
C ALA A 184 -30.93 -13.50 30.68
N LYS A 185 -30.00 -12.60 31.04
CA LYS A 185 -29.94 -12.01 32.38
C LYS A 185 -31.17 -11.15 32.68
N GLU A 186 -31.57 -10.30 31.74
CA GLU A 186 -32.77 -9.45 31.87
C GLU A 186 -34.07 -10.27 31.99
N ALA A 187 -34.17 -11.40 31.29
CA ALA A 187 -35.31 -12.31 31.41
C ALA A 187 -35.35 -13.03 32.77
N ALA A 188 -34.20 -13.48 33.28
CA ALA A 188 -34.10 -14.11 34.60
C ALA A 188 -34.42 -13.12 35.73
N ASP A 189 -33.91 -11.89 35.66
CA ASP A 189 -34.19 -10.83 36.63
C ASP A 189 -35.68 -10.42 36.64
N LYS A 190 -36.37 -10.54 35.50
CA LYS A 190 -37.82 -10.28 35.39
C LYS A 190 -38.66 -11.41 36.01
N MET A 191 -38.29 -12.67 35.78
CA MET A 191 -38.98 -13.83 36.40
C MET A 191 -38.78 -13.91 37.92
N ALA A 192 -37.68 -13.41 38.46
CA ALA A 192 -37.42 -13.40 39.90
C ALA A 192 -38.17 -12.30 40.68
N ARG A 193 -38.88 -11.39 39.99
CA ARG A 193 -39.64 -10.27 40.58
C ARG A 193 -41.17 -10.49 40.60
N GLU A 194 -41.65 -11.57 40.01
CA GLU A 194 -43.04 -12.04 40.08
C GLU A 194 -43.19 -13.11 41.16
#